data_AF-D3B3G1-F1
#
_entry.id   AF-D3B3G1-F1
#
_cell.length_a   1.000
_cell.length_b   1.000
_cell.length_c   1.000
_cell.angle_alpha   90.00
_cell.angle_beta   90.00
_cell.angle_gamma   90.00
#
_symmetry.space_group_name_H-M   'P 1'
#
loop_
_entity.id
_entity.type
_entity.pdbx_description
1 polymer ?
#
loop_
_entity_poly.entity_id
_entity_poly.type
_entity_poly.pdbx_seq_one_letter_code
_entity_poly.pdbx_strand_id
1 'polypeptide(L)'
;MKLKNIKGCVYSEYFDYSTYMDGNPNIEIPPDVGQLVVLDKTIKYIPNLSQTNVTSMSISMLEPEQELYIEPGSLPHSLKSLTLSVKIQDTLEPGLFPEGLQSITIDDRNNQFFKPNVLPESLESLQLLSEYDKPFESGSLPSRLKTLTILFLMGNQDLSHLPKSLECIEFGEINTFKLLPDFNQFHRLATLQNFQFEHIHLVPPTVRRQSILAPSNLSVYIYWNI
;
A
#
# COMPACT_ATOMS: atom_id res chain seq x y z
N MET A 1 24.90 17.89 9.66
CA MET A 1 24.98 19.13 10.47
C MET A 1 23.89 19.04 11.53
N LYS A 2 24.22 18.89 12.83
CA LYS A 2 23.22 18.80 13.91
C LYS A 2 22.47 20.13 14.01
N LEU A 3 21.22 20.19 13.58
CA LEU A 3 20.37 21.34 13.85
C LEU A 3 19.97 21.30 15.33
N LYS A 4 20.39 22.32 16.07
CA LYS A 4 20.10 22.44 17.50
C LYS A 4 18.60 22.60 17.72
N ASN A 5 18.11 21.78 18.64
CA ASN A 5 16.81 21.86 19.29
C ASN A 5 16.42 23.31 19.63
N ILE A 6 15.37 23.82 18.99
CA ILE A 6 14.60 24.97 19.45
C ILE A 6 13.33 24.42 20.07
N LYS A 7 13.22 24.54 21.40
CA LYS A 7 12.05 24.12 22.19
C LYS A 7 10.79 24.78 21.63
N GLY A 8 9.78 23.99 21.25
CA GLY A 8 8.41 24.46 21.08
C GLY A 8 7.64 23.95 19.87
N CYS A 9 8.30 23.34 18.89
CA CYS A 9 7.62 22.73 17.73
C CYS A 9 8.15 21.30 17.56
N VAL A 10 7.26 20.30 17.67
CA VAL A 10 7.53 18.92 17.23
C VAL A 10 7.56 18.96 15.71
N TYR A 11 8.71 19.30 15.14
CA TYR A 11 9.00 18.87 13.79
C TYR A 11 9.28 17.38 13.91
N SER A 12 8.42 16.54 13.32
CA SER A 12 8.81 15.18 12.94
C SER A 12 10.19 15.27 12.32
N GLU A 13 11.14 14.52 12.86
CA GLU A 13 12.53 14.53 12.42
C GLU A 13 12.59 13.96 11.00
N TYR A 14 12.34 14.82 10.00
CA TYR A 14 12.47 14.49 8.60
C TYR A 14 13.96 14.40 8.30
N PHE A 15 14.45 13.19 8.05
CA PHE A 15 15.79 12.97 7.56
C PHE A 15 15.72 12.52 6.10
N ASP A 16 16.03 13.44 5.20
CA ASP A 16 16.14 13.15 3.76
C ASP A 16 17.52 12.53 3.49
N TYR A 17 17.52 11.22 3.26
CA TYR A 17 18.75 10.45 3.06
C TYR A 17 19.32 10.53 1.65
N SER A 18 18.65 11.19 0.70
CA SER A 18 19.11 11.29 -0.70
C SER A 18 20.56 11.79 -0.82
N THR A 19 20.89 12.82 -0.03
CA THR A 19 22.24 13.40 0.01
C THR A 19 23.30 12.53 0.70
N TYR A 20 22.89 11.51 1.47
CA TYR A 20 23.78 10.59 2.18
C TYR A 20 24.00 9.27 1.44
N MET A 21 23.01 8.82 0.65
CA MET A 21 23.05 7.58 -0.14
C MET A 21 24.00 7.67 -1.34
N ASP A 22 24.26 8.88 -1.86
CA ASP A 22 25.21 9.08 -2.95
C ASP A 22 26.67 8.89 -2.48
N GLY A 23 27.21 7.68 -2.70
CA GLY A 23 28.62 7.37 -2.52
C GLY A 23 29.07 6.88 -1.14
N ASN A 24 28.16 6.62 -0.19
CA ASN A 24 28.52 6.10 1.15
C ASN A 24 27.87 4.74 1.44
N PRO A 25 28.63 3.62 1.40
CA PRO A 25 28.10 2.29 1.67
C PRO A 25 27.82 2.00 3.16
N ASN A 26 28.26 2.86 4.09
CA ASN A 26 28.18 2.63 5.54
C ASN A 26 27.22 3.60 6.24
N ILE A 27 26.02 3.76 5.67
CA ILE A 27 25.00 4.63 6.26
C ILE A 27 24.52 4.04 7.59
N GLU A 28 24.91 4.69 8.68
CA GLU A 28 24.36 4.43 10.00
C GLU A 28 23.13 5.32 10.21
N ILE A 29 21.95 4.71 10.31
CA ILE A 29 20.74 5.41 10.74
C ILE A 29 20.80 5.59 12.26
N PRO A 30 20.70 6.82 12.79
CA PRO A 30 20.69 7.04 14.23
C PRO A 30 19.57 6.24 14.92
N PRO A 31 19.81 5.67 16.11
CA PRO A 31 18.88 4.73 16.75
C PRO A 31 17.55 5.36 17.18
N ASP A 32 17.47 6.68 17.24
CA ASP A 32 16.29 7.49 17.57
C ASP A 32 15.39 7.80 16.36
N VAL A 33 15.85 7.51 15.13
CA VAL A 33 15.07 7.76 13.91
C VAL A 33 13.97 6.71 13.76
N GLY A 34 12.73 7.13 14.06
CA GLY A 34 11.54 6.31 13.86
C GLY A 34 10.93 6.40 12.45
N GLN A 35 11.23 7.45 11.69
CA GLN A 35 10.69 7.69 10.35
C GLN A 35 11.81 7.99 9.37
N LEU A 36 11.81 7.29 8.22
CA LEU A 36 12.79 7.47 7.16
C LEU A 36 12.09 7.90 5.87
N VAL A 37 12.58 8.97 5.24
CA VAL A 37 12.12 9.38 3.92
C VAL A 37 13.30 9.41 2.96
N VAL A 38 13.15 8.71 1.84
CA VAL A 38 14.15 8.63 0.78
C VAL A 38 13.57 9.31 -0.46
N LEU A 39 14.08 10.50 -0.78
CA LEU A 39 13.69 11.29 -1.97
C LEU A 39 14.86 11.35 -2.94
N ASP A 40 15.05 10.27 -3.70
CA ASP A 40 16.23 10.13 -4.56
C ASP A 40 15.83 9.89 -6.02
N LYS A 41 16.59 10.47 -6.95
CA LYS A 41 16.40 10.29 -8.40
C LYS A 41 17.23 9.14 -8.98
N THR A 42 18.24 8.66 -8.27
CA THR A 42 19.25 7.73 -8.80
C THR A 42 19.41 6.47 -7.96
N ILE A 43 18.73 6.36 -6.81
CA ILE A 43 18.86 5.20 -5.93
C ILE A 43 18.39 3.92 -6.64
N LYS A 44 19.30 2.93 -6.68
CA LYS A 44 19.04 1.61 -7.28
C LYS A 44 18.88 0.50 -6.24
N TYR A 45 19.37 0.75 -5.04
CA TYR A 45 19.44 -0.23 -3.96
C TYR A 45 19.21 0.48 -2.62
N ILE A 46 18.44 -0.17 -1.74
CA ILE A 46 18.32 0.23 -0.35
C ILE A 46 19.37 -0.52 0.47
N PRO A 47 20.24 0.15 1.25
CA PRO A 47 21.18 -0.54 2.13
C PRO A 47 20.47 -1.46 3.11
N ASN A 48 21.20 -2.39 3.71
CA ASN A 48 20.62 -3.23 4.76
C ASN A 48 20.29 -2.38 6.00
N LEU A 49 19.00 -2.16 6.23
CA LEU A 49 18.43 -1.39 7.34
C LEU A 49 17.75 -2.28 8.39
N SER A 50 17.96 -3.61 8.33
CA SER A 50 17.29 -4.59 9.18
C SER A 50 17.47 -4.35 10.69
N GLN A 51 18.62 -3.79 11.09
CA GLN A 51 18.98 -3.52 12.48
C GLN A 51 18.58 -2.12 12.98
N THR A 52 17.90 -1.32 12.15
CA THR A 52 17.48 0.03 12.53
C THR A 52 16.15 0.00 13.29
N ASN A 53 15.86 1.06 14.06
CA ASN A 53 14.61 1.22 14.79
C ASN A 53 13.52 1.93 13.98
N VAL A 54 13.71 2.06 12.66
CA VAL A 54 12.77 2.75 11.77
C VAL A 54 11.43 1.99 11.78
N THR A 55 10.36 2.72 12.09
CA THR A 55 8.99 2.19 12.16
C THR A 55 8.14 2.62 10.97
N SER A 56 8.50 3.71 10.29
CA SER A 56 7.84 4.16 9.07
C SER A 56 8.88 4.54 8.02
N MET A 57 8.69 4.08 6.79
CA MET A 57 9.59 4.38 5.68
C MET A 57 8.79 4.82 4.46
N SER A 58 9.24 5.87 3.79
CA SER A 58 8.72 6.31 2.50
C SER A 58 9.87 6.41 1.51
N ILE A 59 9.74 5.75 0.38
CA ILE A 59 10.71 5.80 -0.72
C ILE A 59 9.98 6.36 -1.93
N SER A 60 10.43 7.49 -2.45
CA SER A 60 9.77 8.17 -3.56
C SER A 60 10.78 8.66 -4.58
N MET A 61 10.53 8.37 -5.85
CA MET A 61 11.38 8.78 -6.98
C MET A 61 10.55 9.56 -7.98
N LEU A 62 10.94 10.82 -8.25
CA LEU A 62 10.17 11.72 -9.12
C LEU A 62 10.19 11.28 -10.59
N GLU A 63 11.29 10.68 -11.04
CA GLU A 63 11.53 10.30 -12.43
C GLU A 63 12.26 8.95 -12.48
N PRO A 64 11.57 7.83 -12.23
CA PRO A 64 12.22 6.54 -12.17
C PRO A 64 12.63 6.06 -13.56
N GLU A 65 13.92 6.22 -13.91
CA GLU A 65 14.48 5.62 -15.12
C GLU A 65 14.80 4.13 -14.95
N GLN A 66 14.93 3.66 -13.70
CA GLN A 66 15.30 2.29 -13.35
C GLN A 66 14.47 1.76 -12.17
N GLU A 67 14.46 0.43 -12.03
CA GLU A 67 13.82 -0.26 -10.92
C GLU A 67 14.68 -0.19 -9.65
N LEU A 68 14.03 0.03 -8.52
CA LEU A 68 14.61 -0.12 -7.20
C LEU A 68 14.62 -1.60 -6.81
N TYR A 69 15.81 -2.12 -6.51
CA TYR A 69 15.98 -3.44 -5.92
C TYR A 69 16.01 -3.33 -4.40
N ILE A 70 15.14 -4.10 -3.73
CA ILE A 70 15.10 -4.26 -2.29
C ILE A 70 15.46 -5.71 -1.98
N GLU A 71 16.56 -5.90 -1.28
CA GLU A 71 17.01 -7.24 -0.89
C GLU A 71 16.07 -7.81 0.19
N PRO A 72 15.61 -9.07 0.08
CA PRO A 72 14.81 -9.70 1.13
C PRO A 72 15.51 -9.64 2.51
N GLY A 73 14.76 -9.24 3.53
CA GLY A 73 15.30 -9.03 4.87
C GLY A 73 16.16 -7.77 5.07
N SER A 74 16.32 -6.91 4.06
CA SER A 74 17.05 -5.63 4.20
C SER A 74 16.23 -4.53 4.87
N LEU A 75 14.90 -4.62 4.84
CA LEU A 75 14.03 -3.63 5.50
C LEU A 75 14.09 -3.76 7.04
N PRO A 76 13.88 -2.66 7.79
CA PRO A 76 13.92 -2.67 9.26
C PRO A 76 12.92 -3.67 9.85
N HIS A 77 13.36 -4.53 10.79
CA HIS A 77 12.45 -5.47 11.45
C HIS A 77 11.34 -4.76 12.27
N SER A 78 11.59 -3.53 12.71
CA SER A 78 10.62 -2.68 13.42
C SER A 78 9.59 -2.01 12.52
N LEU A 79 9.72 -2.11 11.20
CA LEU A 79 8.89 -1.37 10.24
C LEU A 79 7.41 -1.74 10.38
N LYS A 80 6.55 -0.72 10.52
CA LYS A 80 5.09 -0.80 10.64
C LYS A 80 4.36 -0.21 9.45
N SER A 81 4.94 0.81 8.82
CA SER A 81 4.38 1.46 7.63
C SER A 81 5.44 1.61 6.54
N LEU A 82 5.06 1.28 5.31
CA LEU A 82 5.92 1.43 4.14
C LEU A 82 5.15 2.11 3.00
N THR A 83 5.72 3.16 2.44
CA THR A 83 5.26 3.80 1.21
C THR A 83 6.32 3.64 0.13
N LEU A 84 5.93 3.09 -1.01
CA LEU A 84 6.77 2.90 -2.20
C LEU A 84 6.14 3.69 -3.35
N SER A 85 6.66 4.87 -3.64
CA SER A 85 6.31 5.70 -4.80
C SER A 85 7.46 5.71 -5.80
N VAL A 86 7.83 4.50 -6.22
CA VAL A 86 9.01 4.22 -7.04
C VAL A 86 8.75 2.96 -7.85
N LYS A 87 9.35 2.87 -9.03
CA LYS A 87 9.37 1.64 -9.82
C LYS A 87 10.17 0.58 -9.05
N ILE A 88 9.55 -0.50 -8.59
CA ILE A 88 10.25 -1.61 -7.90
C ILE A 88 10.46 -2.80 -8.83
N GLN A 89 11.40 -3.66 -8.45
CA GLN A 89 11.68 -4.93 -9.15
C GLN A 89 10.39 -5.71 -9.48
N ASP A 90 10.33 -6.28 -10.70
CA ASP A 90 9.14 -6.99 -11.23
C ASP A 90 8.75 -8.25 -10.45
N THR A 91 9.67 -8.85 -9.70
CA THR A 91 9.40 -10.04 -8.88
C THR A 91 9.64 -9.74 -7.42
N LEU A 92 8.55 -9.75 -6.66
CA LEU A 92 8.57 -9.70 -5.20
C LEU A 92 8.63 -11.14 -4.67
N GLU A 93 9.61 -11.42 -3.83
CA GLU A 93 9.81 -12.73 -3.21
C GLU A 93 9.29 -12.74 -1.76
N PRO A 94 8.86 -13.89 -1.22
CA PRO A 94 8.56 -14.02 0.20
C PRO A 94 9.73 -13.56 1.08
N GLY A 95 9.42 -12.84 2.16
CA GLY A 95 10.43 -12.27 3.06
C GLY A 95 10.98 -10.90 2.61
N LEU A 96 10.47 -10.34 1.51
CA LEU A 96 10.75 -8.95 1.11
C LEU A 96 10.28 -7.96 2.18
N PHE A 97 9.04 -8.11 2.63
CA PHE A 97 8.45 -7.27 3.67
C PHE A 97 8.63 -7.90 5.06
N PRO A 98 8.94 -7.11 6.09
CA PRO A 98 9.10 -7.62 7.45
C PRO A 98 7.75 -8.10 8.04
N GLU A 99 7.79 -9.18 8.81
CA GLU A 99 6.64 -9.84 9.47
C GLU A 99 5.84 -8.93 10.43
N GLY A 100 6.37 -7.75 10.76
CA GLY A 100 5.71 -6.77 11.64
C GLY A 100 4.95 -5.67 10.90
N LEU A 101 5.01 -5.63 9.57
CA LEU A 101 4.50 -4.56 8.73
C LEU A 101 2.97 -4.55 8.70
N GLN A 102 2.36 -3.40 8.97
CA GLN A 102 0.90 -3.26 9.15
C GLN A 102 0.24 -2.48 8.01
N SER A 103 0.97 -1.56 7.38
CA SER A 103 0.47 -0.76 6.28
C SER A 103 1.47 -0.69 5.13
N ILE A 104 0.98 -0.91 3.92
CA ILE A 104 1.73 -0.72 2.68
C ILE A 104 0.92 0.20 1.75
N THR A 105 1.59 1.22 1.23
CA THR A 105 1.12 2.03 0.11
C THR A 105 2.10 1.85 -1.05
N ILE A 106 1.60 1.39 -2.20
CA ILE A 106 2.38 1.22 -3.43
C ILE A 106 1.79 2.14 -4.51
N ASP A 107 2.64 3.01 -5.03
CA ASP A 107 2.41 3.83 -6.20
C ASP A 107 3.48 3.48 -7.25
N ASP A 108 3.32 2.29 -7.82
CA ASP A 108 4.19 1.73 -8.87
C ASP A 108 3.36 1.41 -10.11
N ARG A 109 3.80 1.91 -11.27
CA ARG A 109 3.15 1.72 -12.56
C ARG A 109 3.45 0.37 -13.23
N ASN A 110 4.29 -0.47 -12.62
CA ASN A 110 4.62 -1.79 -13.17
C ASN A 110 3.48 -2.82 -13.08
N ASN A 111 2.31 -2.47 -12.54
CA ASN A 111 1.17 -3.38 -12.36
C ASN A 111 1.61 -4.71 -11.69
N GLN A 112 2.24 -4.58 -10.52
CA GLN A 112 2.88 -5.69 -9.83
C GLN A 112 1.90 -6.81 -9.47
N PHE A 113 2.33 -8.05 -9.63
CA PHE A 113 1.54 -9.23 -9.28
C PHE A 113 1.92 -9.73 -7.87
N PHE A 114 0.98 -9.68 -6.92
CA PHE A 114 1.20 -10.25 -5.59
C PHE A 114 1.03 -11.77 -5.63
N LYS A 115 2.15 -12.49 -5.55
CA LYS A 115 2.14 -13.95 -5.33
C LYS A 115 1.77 -14.28 -3.88
N PRO A 116 1.23 -15.48 -3.60
CA PRO A 116 1.01 -15.93 -2.23
C PRO A 116 2.28 -15.82 -1.37
N ASN A 117 2.10 -15.42 -0.11
CA ASN A 117 3.16 -15.24 0.90
C ASN A 117 4.17 -14.10 0.64
N VAL A 118 3.94 -13.25 -0.37
CA VAL A 118 4.77 -12.03 -0.55
C VAL A 118 4.42 -10.99 0.50
N LEU A 119 3.13 -10.71 0.67
CA LEU A 119 2.65 -9.79 1.71
C LEU A 119 2.69 -10.48 3.08
N PRO A 120 3.11 -9.78 4.15
CA PRO A 120 3.20 -10.38 5.47
C PRO A 120 1.81 -10.56 6.09
N GLU A 121 1.61 -11.63 6.86
CA GLU A 121 0.30 -11.92 7.50
C GLU A 121 -0.13 -10.85 8.52
N SER A 122 0.79 -10.01 8.98
CA SER A 122 0.50 -8.86 9.85
C SER A 122 -0.16 -7.68 9.15
N LEU A 123 -0.19 -7.65 7.81
CA LEU A 123 -0.66 -6.51 7.05
C LEU A 123 -2.17 -6.29 7.26
N GLU A 124 -2.52 -5.07 7.68
CA GLU A 124 -3.91 -4.68 7.93
C GLU A 124 -4.43 -3.69 6.88
N SER A 125 -3.55 -2.93 6.22
CA SER A 125 -3.89 -1.93 5.21
C SER A 125 -3.00 -2.05 3.98
N LEU A 126 -3.63 -2.14 2.80
CA LEU A 126 -2.98 -2.11 1.51
C LEU A 126 -3.61 -1.03 0.63
N GLN A 127 -2.78 -0.14 0.10
CA GLN A 127 -3.20 0.88 -0.85
C GLN A 127 -2.38 0.76 -2.14
N LEU A 128 -3.07 0.64 -3.27
CA LEU A 128 -2.49 0.62 -4.61
C LEU A 128 -2.95 1.90 -5.32
N LEU A 129 -2.02 2.83 -5.57
CA LEU A 129 -2.34 4.18 -6.07
C LEU A 129 -2.13 4.34 -7.58
N SER A 130 -1.41 3.43 -8.20
CA SER A 130 -1.27 3.36 -9.65
C SER A 130 -2.31 2.43 -10.27
N GLU A 131 -2.34 2.36 -11.60
CA GLU A 131 -3.14 1.38 -12.34
C GLU A 131 -2.87 -0.03 -11.82
N TYR A 132 -3.92 -0.84 -11.67
CA TYR A 132 -3.81 -2.23 -11.25
C TYR A 132 -4.69 -3.10 -12.14
N ASP A 133 -4.05 -3.94 -12.96
CA ASP A 133 -4.69 -4.78 -13.97
C ASP A 133 -4.48 -6.29 -13.76
N LYS A 134 -3.96 -6.69 -12.60
CA LYS A 134 -3.61 -8.08 -12.28
C LYS A 134 -4.62 -8.74 -11.34
N PRO A 135 -5.04 -9.99 -11.59
CA PRO A 135 -5.99 -10.66 -10.71
C PRO A 135 -5.36 -10.94 -9.34
N PHE A 136 -6.19 -10.94 -8.29
CA PHE A 136 -5.76 -11.46 -6.98
C PHE A 136 -5.85 -12.98 -6.99
N GLU A 137 -4.72 -13.66 -6.80
CA GLU A 137 -4.71 -15.12 -6.61
C GLU A 137 -5.18 -15.49 -5.20
N SER A 138 -5.68 -16.72 -5.03
CA SER A 138 -6.00 -17.26 -3.71
C SER A 138 -4.76 -17.22 -2.79
N GLY A 139 -4.86 -16.51 -1.66
CA GLY A 139 -3.77 -16.35 -0.70
C GLY A 139 -2.73 -15.28 -1.06
N SER A 140 -2.94 -14.50 -2.13
CA SER A 140 -2.11 -13.34 -2.46
C SER A 140 -2.27 -12.18 -1.47
N LEU A 141 -3.48 -12.02 -0.92
CA LEU A 141 -3.79 -11.05 0.11
C LEU A 141 -3.86 -11.74 1.49
N PRO A 142 -3.28 -11.14 2.53
CA PRO A 142 -3.19 -11.77 3.85
C PRO A 142 -4.55 -11.83 4.55
N SER A 143 -4.72 -12.85 5.40
CA SER A 143 -5.99 -13.16 6.05
C SER A 143 -6.47 -12.12 7.07
N ARG A 144 -5.58 -11.20 7.47
CA ARG A 144 -5.84 -10.13 8.45
C ARG A 144 -6.09 -8.75 7.82
N LEU A 145 -6.06 -8.66 6.48
CA LEU A 145 -6.25 -7.40 5.77
C LEU A 145 -7.63 -6.80 6.07
N LYS A 146 -7.67 -5.58 6.59
CA LYS A 146 -8.91 -4.86 6.94
C LYS A 146 -9.26 -3.80 5.91
N THR A 147 -8.26 -3.15 5.34
CA THR A 147 -8.45 -2.07 4.37
C THR A 147 -7.75 -2.40 3.07
N LEU A 148 -8.50 -2.32 1.97
CA LEU A 148 -7.98 -2.40 0.62
C LEU A 148 -8.44 -1.16 -0.17
N THR A 149 -7.48 -0.38 -0.65
CA THR A 149 -7.73 0.75 -1.55
C THR A 149 -7.03 0.50 -2.87
N ILE A 150 -7.75 0.62 -3.98
CA ILE A 150 -7.20 0.53 -5.34
C ILE A 150 -7.67 1.75 -6.11
N LEU A 151 -6.76 2.69 -6.40
CA LEU A 151 -7.13 3.97 -6.98
C LEU A 151 -7.57 3.83 -8.45
N PHE A 152 -6.93 2.95 -9.22
CA PHE A 152 -7.27 2.74 -10.63
C PHE A 152 -7.35 1.25 -10.93
N LEU A 153 -8.55 0.66 -10.78
CA LEU A 153 -8.77 -0.75 -11.06
C LEU A 153 -9.07 -0.93 -12.57
N MET A 154 -8.12 -1.56 -13.26
CA MET A 154 -8.18 -1.76 -14.70
C MET A 154 -8.43 -3.21 -15.09
N GLY A 155 -9.02 -3.40 -16.26
CA GLY A 155 -9.23 -4.73 -16.83
C GLY A 155 -10.25 -5.57 -16.05
N ASN A 156 -10.30 -6.83 -16.43
CA ASN A 156 -11.34 -7.76 -16.02
C ASN A 156 -10.94 -8.53 -14.75
N GLN A 157 -10.92 -7.82 -13.61
CA GLN A 157 -10.46 -8.37 -12.33
C GLN A 157 -11.43 -9.38 -11.72
N ASP A 158 -10.85 -10.41 -11.12
CA ASP A 158 -11.53 -11.38 -10.27
C ASP A 158 -11.33 -10.99 -8.79
N LEU A 159 -12.42 -10.57 -8.15
CA LEU A 159 -12.44 -10.14 -6.77
C LEU A 159 -12.94 -11.25 -5.82
N SER A 160 -13.13 -12.47 -6.30
CA SER A 160 -13.61 -13.60 -5.49
C SER A 160 -12.62 -14.04 -4.40
N HIS A 161 -11.34 -13.71 -4.58
CA HIS A 161 -10.24 -14.06 -3.67
C HIS A 161 -9.94 -13.01 -2.59
N LEU A 162 -10.74 -11.95 -2.49
CA LEU A 162 -10.60 -10.95 -1.43
C LEU A 162 -10.82 -11.57 -0.03
N PRO A 163 -10.01 -11.20 0.98
CA PRO A 163 -10.10 -11.80 2.31
C PRO A 163 -11.36 -11.35 3.06
N LYS A 164 -11.99 -12.28 3.77
CA LYS A 164 -13.26 -12.05 4.50
C LYS A 164 -13.12 -11.08 5.68
N SER A 165 -11.89 -10.77 6.09
CA SER A 165 -11.55 -9.82 7.15
C SER A 165 -11.79 -8.35 6.77
N LEU A 166 -11.99 -8.04 5.49
CA LEU A 166 -12.13 -6.67 5.01
C LEU A 166 -13.27 -5.92 5.70
N GLU A 167 -12.94 -4.72 6.16
CA GLU A 167 -13.82 -3.76 6.82
C GLU A 167 -14.06 -2.54 5.91
N CYS A 168 -13.08 -2.23 5.04
CA CYS A 168 -13.12 -1.11 4.10
C CYS A 168 -12.56 -1.53 2.74
N ILE A 169 -13.36 -1.36 1.70
CA ILE A 169 -12.93 -1.50 0.31
C ILE A 169 -13.21 -0.17 -0.40
N GLU A 170 -12.18 0.39 -1.01
CA GLU A 170 -12.28 1.62 -1.78
C GLU A 170 -11.66 1.41 -3.16
N PHE A 171 -12.46 1.68 -4.18
CA PHE A 171 -11.98 1.80 -5.55
C PHE A 171 -11.94 3.28 -5.91
N GLY A 172 -10.98 3.78 -6.69
CA GLY A 172 -11.02 5.17 -7.17
C GLY A 172 -11.81 5.26 -8.47
N GLU A 173 -11.18 4.84 -9.55
CA GLU A 173 -11.78 4.63 -10.87
C GLU A 173 -11.83 3.14 -11.20
N ILE A 174 -12.97 2.68 -11.73
CA ILE A 174 -13.18 1.29 -12.15
C ILE A 174 -13.62 1.29 -13.61
N ASN A 175 -12.88 0.56 -14.43
CA ASN A 175 -13.25 0.40 -15.83
C ASN A 175 -14.27 -0.73 -16.05
N THR A 176 -14.02 -1.94 -15.54
CA THR A 176 -14.95 -3.08 -15.62
C THR A 176 -14.69 -4.08 -14.48
N PHE A 177 -15.73 -4.84 -14.07
CA PHE A 177 -15.55 -6.04 -13.25
C PHE A 177 -15.78 -7.30 -14.10
N LYS A 178 -15.01 -8.37 -13.85
CA LYS A 178 -15.25 -9.68 -14.50
C LYS A 178 -16.03 -10.62 -13.59
N LEU A 179 -15.55 -10.75 -12.36
CA LEU A 179 -16.10 -11.63 -11.34
C LEU A 179 -16.10 -10.88 -10.01
N LEU A 180 -17.30 -10.74 -9.45
CA LEU A 180 -17.53 -10.13 -8.16
C LEU A 180 -17.69 -11.22 -7.09
N PRO A 181 -17.16 -11.01 -5.87
CA PRO A 181 -17.45 -11.89 -4.75
C PRO A 181 -18.93 -11.79 -4.35
N ASP A 182 -19.43 -12.82 -3.67
CA ASP A 182 -20.62 -12.64 -2.84
C ASP A 182 -20.24 -11.76 -1.65
N PHE A 183 -20.59 -10.47 -1.69
CA PHE A 183 -20.19 -9.56 -0.64
C PHE A 183 -20.84 -9.87 0.73
N ASN A 184 -21.88 -10.71 0.80
CA ASN A 184 -22.43 -11.15 2.09
C ASN A 184 -21.44 -12.00 2.89
N GLN A 185 -20.37 -12.50 2.26
CA GLN A 185 -19.28 -13.19 2.95
C GLN A 185 -18.45 -12.26 3.85
N PHE A 186 -18.49 -10.93 3.61
CA PHE A 186 -17.73 -9.96 4.37
C PHE A 186 -18.54 -9.44 5.57
N HIS A 187 -18.59 -10.23 6.63
CA HIS A 187 -19.39 -9.92 7.83
C HIS A 187 -18.95 -8.66 8.60
N ARG A 188 -17.80 -8.07 8.24
CA ARG A 188 -17.26 -6.85 8.85
C ARG A 188 -17.20 -5.66 7.91
N LEU A 189 -17.58 -5.83 6.63
CA LEU A 189 -17.47 -4.77 5.64
C LEU A 189 -18.43 -3.62 5.99
N ALA A 190 -17.85 -2.50 6.42
CA ALA A 190 -18.57 -1.31 6.85
C ALA A 190 -18.53 -0.21 5.78
N THR A 191 -17.50 -0.21 4.93
CA THR A 191 -17.28 0.79 3.90
C THR A 191 -17.03 0.13 2.55
N LEU A 192 -17.81 0.51 1.54
CA LEU A 192 -17.61 0.13 0.14
C LEU A 192 -17.74 1.38 -0.73
N GLN A 193 -16.62 1.96 -1.15
CA GLN A 193 -16.59 3.20 -1.92
C GLN A 193 -16.44 2.96 -3.42
N ASN A 194 -17.08 3.85 -4.18
CA ASN A 194 -17.08 4.01 -5.63
C ASN A 194 -17.46 2.73 -6.37
N PHE A 195 -18.42 1.99 -5.84
CA PHE A 195 -18.90 0.77 -6.48
C PHE A 195 -19.82 1.09 -7.67
N GLN A 196 -19.76 0.29 -8.74
CA GLN A 196 -20.59 0.54 -9.92
C GLN A 196 -22.09 0.36 -9.60
N PHE A 197 -22.92 1.33 -10.03
CA PHE A 197 -24.36 1.34 -9.71
C PHE A 197 -25.11 0.07 -10.13
N GLU A 198 -24.76 -0.52 -11.28
CA GLU A 198 -25.39 -1.75 -11.79
C GLU A 198 -25.27 -2.94 -10.82
N HIS A 199 -24.26 -2.92 -9.97
CA HIS A 199 -23.97 -3.96 -8.98
C HIS A 199 -24.45 -3.61 -7.57
N ILE A 200 -25.20 -2.52 -7.37
CA ILE A 200 -25.62 -2.04 -6.04
C ILE A 200 -26.39 -3.10 -5.23
N HIS A 201 -27.10 -4.00 -5.90
CA HIS A 201 -27.86 -5.08 -5.26
C HIS A 201 -26.97 -6.13 -4.56
N LEU A 202 -25.66 -6.14 -4.84
CA LEU A 202 -24.69 -7.03 -4.20
C LEU A 202 -24.15 -6.44 -2.88
N VAL A 203 -24.45 -5.19 -2.57
CA VAL A 203 -23.91 -4.51 -1.38
C VAL A 203 -24.51 -5.15 -0.12
N PRO A 204 -23.70 -5.64 0.82
CA PRO A 204 -24.21 -6.34 1.99
C PRO A 204 -24.78 -5.35 3.01
N PRO A 205 -25.73 -5.76 3.85
CA PRO A 205 -26.39 -4.88 4.82
C PRO A 205 -25.45 -4.35 5.91
N THR A 206 -24.23 -4.90 6.01
CA THR A 206 -23.19 -4.43 6.93
C THR A 206 -22.59 -3.08 6.49
N VAL A 207 -22.68 -2.72 5.20
CA VAL A 207 -22.11 -1.48 4.66
C VAL A 207 -22.92 -0.28 5.12
N ARG A 208 -22.25 0.64 5.81
CA ARG A 208 -22.82 1.89 6.34
C ARG A 208 -22.39 3.11 5.53
N ARG A 209 -21.23 3.04 4.88
CA ARG A 209 -20.70 4.12 4.05
C ARG A 209 -20.52 3.64 2.62
N GLN A 210 -21.20 4.29 1.69
CA GLN A 210 -21.15 3.94 0.28
C GLN A 210 -21.02 5.17 -0.61
N SER A 211 -20.20 5.07 -1.64
CA SER A 211 -20.27 5.95 -2.81
C SER A 211 -20.43 5.11 -4.06
N ILE A 212 -21.11 5.65 -5.05
CA ILE A 212 -21.48 4.94 -6.26
C ILE A 212 -20.99 5.74 -7.47
N LEU A 213 -20.39 5.02 -8.42
CA LEU A 213 -20.06 5.54 -9.74
C LEU A 213 -21.27 5.35 -10.65
N ALA A 214 -21.90 6.45 -11.07
CA ALA A 214 -22.97 6.42 -12.07
C ALA A 214 -22.39 6.34 -13.50
N PRO A 215 -23.11 5.78 -14.47
CA PRO A 215 -22.65 5.61 -15.86
C PRO A 215 -22.24 6.90 -16.59
N SER A 216 -22.62 8.07 -16.08
CA SER A 216 -22.35 9.39 -16.66
C SER A 216 -21.20 10.16 -15.99
N ASN A 217 -20.29 9.47 -15.29
CA ASN A 217 -19.22 10.06 -14.46
C ASN A 217 -19.72 10.96 -13.32
N LEU A 218 -21.00 10.86 -12.93
CA LEU A 218 -21.51 11.46 -11.72
C LEU A 218 -21.19 10.55 -10.53
N SER A 219 -20.42 11.08 -9.57
CA SER A 219 -20.24 10.42 -8.27
C SER A 219 -21.43 10.74 -7.37
N VAL A 220 -22.18 9.72 -6.95
CA VAL A 220 -23.28 9.87 -5.99
C VAL A 220 -22.84 9.27 -4.66
N TYR A 221 -22.78 10.10 -3.61
CA TYR A 221 -22.46 9.65 -2.27
C TYR A 221 -23.76 9.28 -1.54
N ILE A 222 -23.86 8.03 -1.09
CA ILE A 222 -25.02 7.54 -0.33
C ILE A 222 -24.56 7.22 1.09
N TYR A 223 -24.95 8.08 2.03
CA TYR A 223 -24.76 7.84 3.45
C TYR A 223 -26.02 7.18 4.00
N TRP A 224 -25.93 5.90 4.35
CA TRP A 224 -27.02 5.19 4.99
C TRP A 224 -27.02 5.52 6.49
N ASN A 225 -28.10 6.14 6.97
CA ASN A 225 -28.37 6.23 8.41
C ASN A 225 -29.15 4.97 8.81
N ILE A 226 -28.45 3.95 9.31
CA ILE A 226 -29.08 2.77 9.93
C ILE A 226 -28.53 2.62 11.34
#